data_AF-A0A0K1ZKG4-F1
#
_entry.id   AF-A0A0K1ZKG4-F1
#
_cell.length_a   1.000
_cell.length_b   1.000
_cell.length_c   1.000
_cell.angle_alpha   90.00
_cell.angle_beta   90.00
_cell.angle_gamma   90.00
#
_symmetry.space_group_name_H-M   'P 1'
#
loop_
_entity.id
_entity.type
_entity.pdbx_description
1 polymer ?
#
loop_
_entity_poly.entity_id
_entity_poly.type
_entity_poly.pdbx_seq_one_letter_code
_entity_poly.pdbx_strand_id
1 'polypeptide(L)'
;MNQYCMFKGKLQNAAPFKPQYPGSPHYVINVKGSDDTIFKIVVNSASTEIGEDGNNNVYFYADLNFTDPLTEKLGQLPYGLQTTDFPRLDYWQDRSLLDLRRMRPVPYADENGQRADVNDIISEILSIDTTQPPTSLPYDNGNGQPQNRDFYPPTDHDVVVYGFGFLFLPKKDGLHETHMNQGNPRGKHWGENGAFQDGAVIVQRADGFAAIFTAFQTQCLPTDARGYPLASARPLPEFIAG
;
A
#
# COMPACT_ATOMS: atom_id res chain seq x y z
N MET A 1 14.71 -13.62 -3.30
CA MET A 1 14.99 -12.62 -2.25
C MET A 1 14.13 -11.42 -2.58
N ASN A 2 13.35 -10.93 -1.62
CA ASN A 2 12.52 -9.75 -1.82
C ASN A 2 13.42 -8.53 -2.01
N GLN A 3 13.07 -7.66 -2.96
CA GLN A 3 13.86 -6.47 -3.28
C GLN A 3 13.03 -5.23 -2.92
N TYR A 4 13.37 -4.57 -1.81
CA TYR A 4 12.67 -3.36 -1.37
C TYR A 4 13.07 -2.17 -2.25
N CYS A 5 12.09 -1.57 -2.90
CA CYS A 5 12.23 -0.55 -3.93
C CYS A 5 11.23 0.58 -3.71
N MET A 6 11.47 1.69 -4.40
CA MET A 6 10.48 2.75 -4.58
C MET A 6 10.29 3.01 -6.07
N PHE A 7 9.06 3.30 -6.50
CA PHE A 7 8.80 3.73 -7.87
C PHE A 7 8.13 5.11 -7.88
N LYS A 8 8.69 6.04 -8.66
CA LYS A 8 8.09 7.36 -8.94
C LYS A 8 7.48 7.36 -10.33
N GLY A 9 6.19 7.62 -10.46
CA GLY A 9 5.50 7.59 -11.75
C GLY A 9 4.37 8.59 -11.86
N LYS A 10 3.98 8.95 -13.08
CA LYS A 10 2.74 9.67 -13.35
C LYS A 10 1.57 8.69 -13.36
N LEU A 11 0.50 9.01 -12.64
CA LEU A 11 -0.73 8.22 -12.63
C LEU A 11 -1.32 8.12 -14.05
N GLN A 12 -1.81 6.94 -14.41
CA GLN A 12 -2.48 6.70 -15.70
C GLN A 12 -3.95 6.35 -15.52
N ASN A 13 -4.21 5.39 -14.62
CA ASN A 13 -5.52 4.92 -14.24
C ASN A 13 -5.38 4.01 -13.03
N ALA A 14 -6.49 3.64 -12.42
CA ALA A 14 -6.49 2.67 -11.36
C ALA A 14 -7.73 1.77 -11.39
N ALA A 15 -7.60 0.57 -10.85
CA ALA A 15 -8.68 -0.38 -10.70
C ALA A 15 -9.00 -0.55 -9.22
N PRO A 16 -10.11 0.02 -8.74
CA PRO A 16 -10.69 -0.31 -7.43
C PRO A 16 -10.88 -1.82 -7.28
N PHE A 17 -10.70 -2.32 -6.07
CA PHE A 17 -11.00 -3.72 -5.80
C PHE A 17 -12.51 -3.96 -5.93
N LYS A 18 -12.91 -5.04 -6.60
CA LYS A 18 -14.31 -5.49 -6.63
C LYS A 18 -14.38 -6.93 -6.10
N PRO A 19 -15.41 -7.31 -5.31
CA PRO A 19 -15.51 -8.64 -4.70
C PRO A 19 -15.44 -9.81 -5.69
N GLN A 20 -15.88 -9.60 -6.93
CA GLN A 20 -15.81 -10.59 -8.00
C GLN A 20 -14.41 -10.82 -8.57
N TYR A 21 -13.44 -9.95 -8.27
CA TYR A 21 -12.08 -10.14 -8.76
C TYR A 21 -11.39 -11.27 -8.00
N PRO A 22 -10.86 -12.28 -8.71
CA PRO A 22 -10.19 -13.40 -8.07
C PRO A 22 -8.83 -12.98 -7.48
N GLY A 23 -8.46 -13.64 -6.40
CA GLY A 23 -7.22 -13.43 -5.67
C GLY A 23 -7.32 -12.34 -4.60
N SER A 24 -6.17 -11.79 -4.23
CA SER A 24 -6.08 -10.90 -3.07
C SER A 24 -6.83 -9.57 -3.27
N PRO A 25 -7.47 -9.05 -2.20
CA PRO A 25 -8.26 -7.82 -2.22
C PRO A 25 -7.35 -6.60 -2.36
N HIS A 26 -7.07 -6.26 -3.61
CA HIS A 26 -6.04 -5.31 -3.99
C HIS A 26 -6.62 -4.20 -4.86
N TYR A 27 -6.38 -2.94 -4.47
CA TYR A 27 -6.51 -1.77 -5.33
C TYR A 27 -5.25 -1.69 -6.20
N VAL A 28 -5.40 -1.53 -7.52
CA VAL A 28 -4.28 -1.54 -8.46
C VAL A 28 -4.11 -0.17 -9.10
N ILE A 29 -2.95 0.44 -8.92
CA ILE A 29 -2.61 1.76 -9.46
C ILE A 29 -1.63 1.57 -10.60
N ASN A 30 -1.99 2.03 -11.81
CA ASN A 30 -1.08 2.02 -12.95
C ASN A 30 -0.41 3.38 -13.07
N VAL A 31 0.91 3.37 -13.09
CA VAL A 31 1.74 4.56 -13.25
C VAL A 31 2.74 4.36 -14.39
N LYS A 32 3.28 5.45 -14.92
CA LYS A 32 4.37 5.41 -15.89
C LYS A 32 5.59 6.17 -15.40
N GLY A 33 6.76 5.56 -15.58
CA GLY A 33 8.06 6.19 -15.36
C GLY A 33 8.55 6.91 -16.62
N SER A 34 9.87 7.10 -16.71
CA SER A 34 10.52 7.73 -17.87
C SER A 34 10.48 6.88 -19.15
N ASP A 35 10.26 5.57 -19.03
CA ASP A 35 10.26 4.61 -20.15
C ASP A 35 8.86 4.42 -20.78
N ASP A 36 7.87 5.18 -20.30
CA ASP A 36 6.46 5.12 -20.72
C ASP A 36 5.79 3.74 -20.55
N THR A 37 6.43 2.81 -19.82
CA THR A 37 5.87 1.49 -19.53
C THR A 37 4.98 1.53 -18.29
N ILE A 38 3.89 0.75 -18.32
CA ILE A 38 2.98 0.64 -17.18
C ILE A 38 3.67 -0.15 -16.06
N PHE A 39 3.80 0.50 -14.92
CA PHE A 39 4.26 -0.08 -13.68
C PHE A 39 3.13 -0.07 -12.65
N LYS A 40 2.93 -1.19 -11.94
CA LYS A 40 1.77 -1.41 -11.08
C LYS A 40 2.13 -1.19 -9.62
N ILE A 41 1.35 -0.43 -8.88
CA ILE A 41 1.47 -0.31 -7.42
C ILE A 41 0.20 -0.91 -6.82
N VAL A 42 0.36 -1.87 -5.93
CA VAL A 42 -0.76 -2.65 -5.40
C VAL A 42 -0.94 -2.37 -3.92
N VAL A 43 -2.13 -1.91 -3.53
CA VAL A 43 -2.49 -1.58 -2.14
C VAL A 43 -3.53 -2.55 -1.63
N ASN A 44 -3.33 -3.10 -0.43
CA ASN A 44 -4.32 -3.95 0.22
C ASN A 44 -5.58 -3.14 0.55
N SER A 45 -6.71 -3.56 -0.02
CA SER A 45 -8.03 -3.01 0.30
C SER A 45 -8.77 -3.81 1.37
N ALA A 46 -8.31 -5.05 1.63
CA ALA A 46 -8.74 -5.88 2.76
C ALA A 46 -7.64 -6.92 3.11
N SER A 47 -7.86 -7.74 4.14
CA SER A 47 -7.04 -8.93 4.41
C SER A 47 -7.83 -10.22 4.18
N THR A 48 -7.15 -11.30 3.83
CA THR A 48 -7.71 -12.67 3.82
C THR A 48 -7.20 -13.50 5.00
N GLU A 49 -6.28 -12.96 5.79
CA GLU A 49 -5.74 -13.62 6.98
C GLU A 49 -6.58 -13.25 8.20
N ILE A 50 -7.13 -14.26 8.86
CA ILE A 50 -7.91 -14.13 10.10
C ILE A 50 -6.91 -14.04 11.26
N GLY A 51 -6.94 -12.95 12.03
CA GLY A 51 -6.15 -12.86 13.26
C GLY A 51 -6.91 -13.37 14.49
N GLU A 52 -6.31 -13.15 15.66
CA GLU A 52 -6.72 -13.81 16.91
C GLU A 52 -8.13 -13.45 17.40
N ASP A 53 -8.62 -12.27 17.03
CA ASP A 53 -9.98 -11.80 17.32
C ASP A 53 -11.05 -12.41 16.39
N GLY A 54 -10.65 -13.29 15.47
CA GLY A 54 -11.54 -13.93 14.49
C GLY A 54 -11.85 -13.06 13.27
N ASN A 55 -11.29 -11.85 13.18
CA ASN A 55 -11.48 -10.94 12.05
C ASN A 55 -10.27 -10.94 11.11
N ASN A 56 -10.45 -10.39 9.91
CA ASN A 56 -9.41 -10.22 8.90
C ASN A 56 -9.29 -8.75 8.49
N ASN A 57 -9.23 -7.86 9.50
CA ASN A 57 -9.16 -6.44 9.26
C ASN A 57 -7.78 -6.06 8.72
N VAL A 58 -7.78 -5.16 7.73
CA VAL A 58 -6.59 -4.39 7.39
C VAL A 58 -6.68 -3.06 8.12
N TYR A 59 -5.60 -2.64 8.76
CA TYR A 59 -5.51 -1.32 9.37
C TYR A 59 -5.08 -0.32 8.31
N PHE A 60 -5.78 0.80 8.25
CA PHE A 60 -5.59 1.81 7.22
C PHE A 60 -5.50 3.19 7.86
N TYR A 61 -4.60 4.03 7.36
CA TYR A 61 -4.58 5.46 7.62
C TYR A 61 -4.24 6.21 6.34
N ALA A 62 -5.04 7.22 6.02
CA ALA A 62 -4.73 8.19 4.98
C ALA A 62 -4.49 9.55 5.61
N ASP A 63 -3.35 10.16 5.31
CA ASP A 63 -3.12 11.58 5.55
C ASP A 63 -3.38 12.35 4.26
N LEU A 64 -4.48 13.10 4.21
CA LEU A 64 -4.89 13.86 3.02
C LEU A 64 -4.07 15.13 2.80
N ASN A 65 -3.33 15.58 3.82
CA ASN A 65 -2.49 16.79 3.81
C ASN A 65 -1.09 16.44 4.33
N PHE A 66 -0.53 15.35 3.82
CA PHE A 66 0.70 14.76 4.28
C PHE A 66 1.86 15.77 4.20
N THR A 67 2.48 16.04 5.34
CA THR A 67 3.60 16.98 5.46
C THR A 67 4.75 16.28 6.14
N ASP A 68 5.82 15.99 5.40
CA ASP A 68 7.01 15.34 5.92
C ASP A 68 8.26 15.78 5.13
N PRO A 69 9.44 15.99 5.78
CA PRO A 69 10.69 16.33 5.09
C PRO A 69 11.10 15.35 3.99
N LEU A 70 10.60 14.11 4.00
CA LEU A 70 10.84 13.13 2.94
C LEU A 70 10.30 13.59 1.58
N THR A 71 9.22 14.38 1.56
CA THR A 71 8.54 14.79 0.31
C THR A 71 9.45 15.64 -0.58
N GLU A 72 10.30 16.48 0.01
CA GLU A 72 11.33 17.25 -0.72
C GLU A 72 12.32 16.31 -1.42
N LYS A 73 12.79 15.27 -0.71
CA LYS A 73 13.70 14.27 -1.27
C LYS A 73 13.04 13.47 -2.40
N LEU A 74 11.76 13.12 -2.25
CA LEU A 74 11.00 12.43 -3.30
C LEU A 74 10.85 13.29 -4.56
N GLY A 75 10.63 14.59 -4.39
CA GLY A 75 10.56 15.55 -5.50
C GLY A 75 11.82 15.53 -6.39
N GLN A 76 12.99 15.30 -5.78
CA GLN A 76 14.30 15.33 -6.45
C GLN A 76 14.64 14.03 -7.22
N LEU A 77 13.94 12.92 -6.94
CA LEU A 77 14.23 11.64 -7.58
C LEU A 77 13.73 11.61 -9.04
N PRO A 78 14.42 10.90 -9.95
CA PRO A 78 13.94 10.73 -11.32
C PRO A 78 12.71 9.82 -11.38
N TYR A 79 11.89 9.98 -12.43
CA TYR A 79 10.79 9.07 -12.71
C TYR A 79 11.32 7.66 -13.05
N GLY A 80 10.70 6.64 -12.47
CA GLY A 80 11.04 5.23 -12.64
C GLY A 80 11.38 4.52 -11.33
N LEU A 81 11.91 3.30 -11.48
CA LEU A 81 12.27 2.42 -10.38
C LEU A 81 13.58 2.86 -9.70
N GLN A 82 13.50 3.06 -8.38
CA GLN A 82 14.64 3.27 -7.49
C GLN A 82 14.89 1.99 -6.69
N THR A 83 16.08 1.42 -6.85
CA THR A 83 16.51 0.21 -6.11
C THR A 83 17.56 0.54 -5.05
N THR A 84 18.23 1.68 -5.17
CA THR A 84 19.19 2.24 -4.22
C THR A 84 18.90 3.73 -4.03
N ASP A 85 19.47 4.33 -2.97
CA ASP A 85 19.55 5.79 -2.79
C ASP A 85 18.19 6.54 -2.76
N PHE A 86 17.15 5.89 -2.25
CA PHE A 86 15.85 6.51 -1.97
C PHE A 86 15.53 6.51 -0.46
N PRO A 87 14.69 7.44 0.03
CA PRO A 87 14.23 7.43 1.42
C PRO A 87 13.57 6.10 1.78
N ARG A 88 13.95 5.51 2.92
CA ARG A 88 13.35 4.26 3.41
C ARG A 88 12.27 4.58 4.43
N LEU A 89 11.17 3.84 4.42
CA LEU A 89 10.05 4.06 5.35
C LEU A 89 10.09 3.07 6.51
N ASP A 90 9.72 3.55 7.68
CA ASP A 90 9.60 2.74 8.89
C ASP A 90 8.52 3.31 9.83
N TYR A 91 7.47 2.55 10.11
CA TYR A 91 6.32 2.98 10.90
C TYR A 91 6.61 2.98 12.41
N TRP A 92 7.58 2.18 12.88
CA TRP A 92 7.86 2.01 14.31
C TRP A 92 9.14 2.74 14.76
N GLN A 93 10.20 2.69 13.96
CA GLN A 93 11.49 3.30 14.28
C GLN A 93 11.47 4.79 13.93
N ASP A 94 10.73 5.21 12.89
CA ASP A 94 10.51 6.62 12.54
C ASP A 94 9.13 7.10 13.03
N ARG A 95 9.12 7.75 14.19
CA ARG A 95 7.89 8.27 14.82
C ARG A 95 7.34 9.53 14.15
N SER A 96 8.13 10.21 13.32
CA SER A 96 7.63 11.37 12.59
C SER A 96 6.77 10.98 11.39
N LEU A 97 7.03 9.81 10.79
CA LEU A 97 6.33 9.37 9.59
C LEU A 97 4.84 9.07 9.85
N LEU A 98 4.54 8.33 10.90
CA LEU A 98 3.19 7.85 11.20
C LEU A 98 3.00 7.62 12.71
N ASP A 99 1.93 8.21 13.27
CA ASP A 99 1.38 7.70 14.53
C ASP A 99 0.45 6.52 14.23
N LEU A 100 0.96 5.31 14.49
CA LEU A 100 0.24 4.04 14.30
C LEU A 100 -1.12 4.00 15.01
N ARG A 101 -1.34 4.80 16.07
CA ARG A 101 -2.65 4.90 16.75
C ARG A 101 -3.72 5.62 15.93
N ARG A 102 -3.34 6.29 14.84
CA ARG A 102 -4.27 6.93 13.90
C ARG A 102 -4.89 5.94 12.91
N MET A 103 -4.31 4.75 12.78
CA MET A 103 -4.87 3.72 11.91
C MET A 103 -6.23 3.25 12.41
N ARG A 104 -7.11 2.93 11.47
CA ARG A 104 -8.45 2.40 11.74
C ARG A 104 -8.62 1.05 11.05
N PRO A 105 -9.28 0.08 11.71
CA PRO A 105 -9.59 -1.18 11.07
C PRO A 105 -10.59 -0.95 9.93
N VAL A 106 -10.30 -1.54 8.78
CA VAL A 106 -11.22 -1.66 7.65
C VAL A 106 -11.66 -3.12 7.63
N PRO A 107 -12.91 -3.41 8.05
CA PRO A 107 -13.37 -4.77 8.11
C PRO A 107 -13.63 -5.33 6.72
N TYR A 108 -13.54 -6.65 6.58
CA TYR A 108 -13.79 -7.31 5.30
C TYR A 108 -15.25 -7.19 4.82
N ALA A 109 -16.17 -6.98 5.77
CA ALA A 109 -17.57 -6.63 5.55
C ALA A 109 -18.07 -5.71 6.67
N ASP A 110 -18.99 -4.82 6.34
CA ASP A 110 -19.74 -3.97 7.27
C ASP A 110 -20.83 -4.77 8.01
N GLU A 111 -21.58 -4.08 8.88
CA GLU A 111 -22.66 -4.65 9.68
C GLU A 111 -23.82 -5.23 8.87
N ASN A 112 -23.95 -4.87 7.59
CA ASN A 112 -24.97 -5.35 6.67
C ASN A 112 -24.44 -6.47 5.75
N GLY A 113 -23.18 -6.90 5.94
CA GLY A 113 -22.51 -7.87 5.07
C GLY A 113 -22.08 -7.30 3.71
N GLN A 114 -22.17 -5.98 3.50
CA GLN A 114 -21.58 -5.31 2.35
C GLN A 114 -20.08 -5.15 2.59
N ARG A 115 -19.23 -5.12 1.56
CA ARG A 115 -17.80 -4.92 1.82
C ARG A 115 -17.54 -3.49 2.27
N ALA A 116 -16.94 -3.33 3.45
CA ALA A 116 -16.22 -2.11 3.76
C ALA A 116 -14.85 -2.21 3.08
N ASP A 117 -14.47 -1.18 2.34
CA ASP A 117 -13.16 -1.11 1.69
C ASP A 117 -12.65 0.34 1.73
N VAL A 118 -11.44 0.53 1.23
CA VAL A 118 -10.78 1.84 1.14
C VAL A 118 -10.80 2.39 -0.28
N ASN A 119 -11.60 1.81 -1.18
CA ASN A 119 -11.62 2.19 -2.58
C ASN A 119 -11.94 3.68 -2.75
N ASP A 120 -12.94 4.19 -2.02
CA ASP A 120 -13.36 5.59 -2.11
C ASP A 120 -12.25 6.53 -1.69
N ILE A 121 -11.59 6.26 -0.55
CA ILE A 121 -10.49 7.09 -0.03
C ILE A 121 -9.29 7.06 -0.99
N ILE A 122 -8.90 5.87 -1.47
CA ILE A 122 -7.79 5.75 -2.41
C ILE A 122 -8.13 6.45 -3.73
N SER A 123 -9.37 6.30 -4.22
CA SER A 123 -9.83 6.94 -5.46
C SER A 123 -9.88 8.47 -5.33
N GLU A 124 -10.31 9.00 -4.18
CA GLU A 124 -10.29 10.43 -3.90
C GLU A 124 -8.86 10.99 -3.93
N ILE A 125 -7.93 10.33 -3.22
CA ILE A 125 -6.52 10.73 -3.18
C ILE A 125 -5.89 10.72 -4.57
N LEU A 126 -6.21 9.72 -5.39
CA LEU A 126 -5.72 9.59 -6.76
C LEU A 126 -6.54 10.39 -7.79
N SER A 127 -7.62 11.04 -7.36
CA SER A 127 -8.57 11.74 -8.23
C SER A 127 -9.17 10.85 -9.33
N ILE A 128 -9.42 9.56 -9.04
CA ILE A 128 -9.97 8.58 -9.99
C ILE A 128 -11.47 8.82 -10.21
N ASP A 129 -11.88 8.98 -11.48
CA ASP A 129 -13.27 9.17 -11.87
C ASP A 129 -13.95 7.84 -12.18
N THR A 130 -14.63 7.30 -11.17
CA THR A 130 -15.42 6.06 -11.31
C THR A 130 -16.75 6.27 -12.04
N THR A 131 -17.11 7.52 -12.38
CA THR A 131 -18.32 7.82 -13.17
C THR A 131 -18.08 7.67 -14.68
N GLN A 132 -16.83 7.69 -15.12
CA GLN A 132 -16.48 7.41 -16.51
C GLN A 132 -16.57 5.91 -16.84
N PRO A 133 -16.82 5.56 -18.11
CA PRO A 133 -16.68 4.18 -18.57
C PRO A 133 -15.26 3.65 -18.29
N PRO A 134 -15.12 2.49 -17.65
CA PRO A 134 -13.80 1.92 -17.42
C PRO A 134 -13.21 1.32 -18.69
N THR A 135 -11.88 1.19 -18.70
CA THR A 135 -11.17 0.31 -19.63
C THR A 135 -10.88 -1.02 -18.95
N SER A 136 -11.43 -2.12 -19.49
CA SER A 136 -11.18 -3.46 -18.95
C SER A 136 -9.85 -3.99 -19.49
N LEU A 137 -8.85 -4.20 -18.62
CA LEU A 137 -7.49 -4.60 -18.99
C LEU A 137 -7.05 -5.85 -18.23
N PRO A 138 -6.22 -6.72 -18.84
CA PRO A 138 -5.70 -7.90 -18.15
C PRO A 138 -4.77 -7.49 -17.01
N TYR A 139 -4.98 -8.11 -15.84
CA TYR A 139 -4.15 -7.97 -14.65
C TYR A 139 -3.78 -9.35 -14.12
N ASP A 140 -2.49 -9.57 -13.87
CA ASP A 140 -1.98 -10.78 -13.23
C ASP A 140 -1.60 -10.44 -11.80
N ASN A 141 -2.23 -11.12 -10.84
CA ASN A 141 -1.97 -10.95 -9.41
C ASN A 141 -0.77 -11.78 -8.90
N GLY A 142 0.03 -12.33 -9.82
CA GLY A 142 1.19 -13.17 -9.52
C GLY A 142 0.93 -14.67 -9.64
N ASN A 143 -0.30 -15.09 -9.96
CA ASN A 143 -0.63 -16.51 -10.17
C ASN A 143 -0.44 -17.01 -11.61
N GLY A 144 -0.04 -16.13 -12.53
CA GLY A 144 0.18 -16.48 -13.94
C GLY A 144 -1.11 -16.71 -14.74
N GLN A 145 -2.26 -16.33 -14.18
CA GLN A 145 -3.58 -16.42 -14.81
C GLN A 145 -4.20 -15.01 -14.84
N PRO A 146 -3.92 -14.21 -15.90
CA PRO A 146 -4.43 -12.85 -16.00
C PRO A 146 -5.96 -12.81 -16.00
N GLN A 147 -6.51 -11.85 -15.28
CA GLN A 147 -7.94 -11.60 -15.16
C GLN A 147 -8.21 -10.14 -15.46
N ASN A 148 -9.30 -9.85 -16.16
CA ASN A 148 -9.62 -8.47 -16.49
C ASN A 148 -10.05 -7.70 -15.24
N ARG A 149 -9.52 -6.48 -15.11
CA ARG A 149 -9.95 -5.49 -14.13
C ARG A 149 -10.37 -4.21 -14.84
N ASP A 150 -11.33 -3.52 -14.24
CA ASP A 150 -11.87 -2.27 -14.76
C ASP A 150 -11.04 -1.11 -14.24
N PHE A 151 -10.29 -0.47 -15.14
CA PHE A 151 -9.45 0.67 -14.84
C PHE A 151 -10.18 1.97 -15.20
N TYR A 152 -10.17 2.91 -14.26
CA TYR A 152 -10.81 4.21 -14.39
C TYR A 152 -9.75 5.31 -14.50
N PRO A 153 -9.96 6.33 -15.35
CA PRO A 153 -9.00 7.42 -15.52
C PRO A 153 -9.04 8.38 -14.31
N PRO A 154 -7.96 9.12 -14.03
CA PRO A 154 -8.01 10.25 -13.13
C PRO A 154 -8.66 11.48 -13.78
N THR A 155 -9.21 12.38 -12.98
CA THR A 155 -9.67 13.73 -13.41
C THR A 155 -8.51 14.73 -13.48
N ASP A 156 -7.45 14.53 -12.68
CA ASP A 156 -6.22 15.31 -12.69
C ASP A 156 -5.11 14.53 -13.43
N HIS A 157 -4.46 15.20 -14.38
CA HIS A 157 -3.44 14.60 -15.25
C HIS A 157 -2.01 14.76 -14.72
N ASP A 158 -1.81 15.56 -13.67
CA ASP A 158 -0.49 15.85 -13.09
C ASP A 158 -0.23 15.13 -11.75
N VAL A 159 -1.03 14.12 -11.44
CA VAL A 159 -0.86 13.27 -10.25
C VAL A 159 0.41 12.43 -10.36
N VAL A 160 1.34 12.63 -9.43
CA VAL A 160 2.58 11.84 -9.30
C VAL A 160 2.45 10.90 -8.11
N VAL A 161 2.74 9.62 -8.33
CA VAL A 161 2.63 8.57 -7.32
C VAL A 161 4.02 8.03 -6.99
N TYR A 162 4.28 7.86 -5.71
CA TYR A 162 5.47 7.26 -5.12
C TYR A 162 5.03 5.99 -4.38
N GLY A 163 5.31 4.83 -4.97
CA GLY A 163 5.03 3.54 -4.34
C GLY A 163 6.27 2.98 -3.65
N PHE A 164 6.13 2.52 -2.42
CA PHE A 164 7.18 1.83 -1.66
C PHE A 164 6.73 0.40 -1.38
N GLY A 165 7.60 -0.57 -1.62
CA GLY A 165 7.27 -1.98 -1.40
C GLY A 165 8.30 -2.92 -2.02
N PHE A 166 7.94 -4.20 -2.16
CA PHE A 166 8.77 -5.19 -2.80
C PHE A 166 8.47 -5.31 -4.30
N LEU A 167 9.52 -5.46 -5.11
CA LEU A 167 9.41 -5.61 -6.56
C LEU A 167 8.79 -6.96 -6.94
N PHE A 168 7.79 -6.96 -7.82
CA PHE A 168 7.28 -8.19 -8.43
C PHE A 168 8.38 -8.90 -9.21
N LEU A 169 8.64 -10.17 -8.88
CA LEU A 169 9.60 -11.01 -9.58
C LEU A 169 8.90 -12.20 -10.25
N PRO A 170 9.35 -12.63 -11.44
CA PRO A 170 10.50 -12.13 -12.20
C PRO A 170 10.18 -10.94 -13.13
N LYS A 171 8.91 -10.54 -13.28
CA LYS A 171 8.45 -9.58 -14.30
C LYS A 171 8.95 -8.14 -14.11
N LYS A 172 9.18 -7.72 -12.87
CA LYS A 172 9.64 -6.36 -12.50
C LYS A 172 8.75 -5.23 -13.00
N ASP A 173 7.44 -5.48 -13.12
CA ASP A 173 6.45 -4.55 -13.67
C ASP A 173 5.50 -3.98 -12.60
N GLY A 174 5.88 -4.09 -11.31
CA GLY A 174 5.14 -3.48 -10.22
C GLY A 174 5.69 -3.76 -8.82
N LEU A 175 5.02 -3.21 -7.82
CA LEU A 175 5.29 -3.39 -6.40
C LEU A 175 4.10 -4.07 -5.70
N HIS A 176 4.44 -4.93 -4.74
CA HIS A 176 3.53 -5.49 -3.74
C HIS A 176 4.09 -5.25 -2.33
N GLU A 177 3.40 -5.75 -1.30
CA GLU A 177 3.70 -5.46 0.11
C GLU A 177 3.89 -3.94 0.36
N THR A 178 2.94 -3.13 -0.13
CA THR A 178 2.93 -1.67 0.06
C THR A 178 2.38 -1.27 1.44
N HIS A 179 2.48 -2.17 2.41
CA HIS A 179 2.08 -2.04 3.80
C HIS A 179 3.29 -2.14 4.73
N MET A 180 3.08 -1.98 6.03
CA MET A 180 4.07 -2.27 7.07
C MET A 180 4.70 -3.67 6.84
N ASN A 181 6.02 -3.78 6.83
CA ASN A 181 6.78 -5.00 6.55
C ASN A 181 7.62 -5.43 7.76
N GLN A 182 7.08 -5.17 8.96
CA GLN A 182 7.70 -5.52 10.23
C GLN A 182 6.66 -5.98 11.24
N GLY A 183 7.10 -6.57 12.35
CA GLY A 183 6.20 -7.07 13.40
C GLY A 183 5.46 -8.36 13.06
N ASN A 184 5.73 -9.02 11.93
CA ASN A 184 5.13 -10.32 11.63
C ASN A 184 5.50 -11.34 12.73
N PRO A 185 4.51 -12.02 13.34
CA PRO A 185 4.77 -13.04 14.36
C PRO A 185 5.47 -14.26 13.75
N ARG A 186 5.97 -15.16 14.61
CA ARG A 186 6.59 -16.40 14.13
C ARG A 186 5.59 -17.20 13.30
N GLY A 187 5.97 -17.50 12.06
CA GLY A 187 5.10 -18.17 11.10
C GLY A 187 5.60 -17.98 9.68
N LYS A 188 4.67 -18.12 8.71
CA LYS A 188 4.94 -18.04 7.27
C LYS A 188 5.65 -16.73 6.87
N HIS A 189 5.23 -15.61 7.45
CA HIS A 189 5.70 -14.26 7.12
C HIS A 189 6.84 -13.76 8.03
N TRP A 190 7.36 -14.60 8.93
CA TRP A 190 8.43 -14.21 9.87
C TRP A 190 9.70 -13.73 9.15
N GLY A 191 10.07 -14.38 8.05
CA GLY A 191 11.26 -14.05 7.26
C GLY A 191 11.15 -12.75 6.46
N GLU A 192 9.97 -12.14 6.41
CA GLU A 192 9.69 -10.92 5.66
C GLU A 192 9.85 -9.66 6.53
N ASN A 193 10.04 -9.82 7.84
CA ASN A 193 10.32 -8.71 8.76
C ASN A 193 11.59 -7.95 8.36
N GLY A 194 11.48 -6.63 8.22
CA GLY A 194 12.62 -5.75 8.00
C GLY A 194 12.36 -4.31 8.45
N ALA A 195 13.21 -3.79 9.33
CA ALA A 195 13.25 -2.36 9.63
C ALA A 195 13.63 -1.56 8.38
N PHE A 196 13.07 -0.36 8.23
CA PHE A 196 13.27 0.52 7.07
C PHE A 196 12.89 -0.12 5.73
N GLN A 197 11.89 -1.01 5.73
CA GLN A 197 11.35 -1.66 4.55
C GLN A 197 9.82 -1.58 4.46
N ASP A 198 9.20 -0.71 5.25
CA ASP A 198 7.75 -0.57 5.23
C ASP A 198 7.29 0.02 3.89
N GLY A 199 6.19 -0.51 3.39
CA GLY A 199 5.53 -0.03 2.20
C GLY A 199 4.61 1.16 2.49
N ALA A 200 4.29 1.92 1.45
CA ALA A 200 3.28 2.97 1.47
C ALA A 200 2.99 3.42 0.05
N VAL A 201 1.92 4.19 -0.13
CA VAL A 201 1.70 4.99 -1.34
C VAL A 201 1.61 6.45 -0.96
N ILE A 202 2.50 7.26 -1.52
CA ILE A 202 2.49 8.72 -1.37
C ILE A 202 2.11 9.32 -2.71
N VAL A 203 1.20 10.30 -2.70
CA VAL A 203 0.64 10.92 -3.89
C VAL A 203 0.87 12.41 -3.82
N GLN A 204 1.42 12.97 -4.89
CA GLN A 204 1.59 14.40 -5.09
C GLN A 204 0.55 14.88 -6.09
N ARG A 205 -0.25 15.85 -5.67
CA ARG A 205 -1.26 16.56 -6.46
C ARG A 205 -0.86 18.04 -6.57
N ALA A 206 -1.63 18.81 -7.31
CA ALA A 206 -1.41 20.26 -7.42
C ALA A 206 -1.50 21.00 -6.06
N ASP A 207 -2.31 20.49 -5.13
CA ASP A 207 -2.59 21.11 -3.82
C ASP A 207 -1.69 20.61 -2.67
N GLY A 208 -0.83 19.63 -2.91
CA GLY A 208 0.08 19.10 -1.91
C GLY A 208 0.28 17.59 -2.00
N PHE A 209 0.65 16.98 -0.87
CA PHE A 209 0.86 15.55 -0.76
C PHE A 209 -0.24 14.89 0.06
N ALA A 210 -0.54 13.65 -0.28
CA ALA A 210 -1.29 12.72 0.54
C ALA A 210 -0.48 11.42 0.71
N ALA A 211 -0.72 10.68 1.79
CA ALA A 211 -0.05 9.41 2.05
C ALA A 211 -1.05 8.36 2.52
N ILE A 212 -0.82 7.13 2.07
CA ILE A 212 -1.64 5.96 2.36
C ILE A 212 -0.75 4.93 3.04
N PHE A 213 -1.13 4.56 4.27
CA PHE A 213 -0.43 3.60 5.10
C PHE A 213 -1.36 2.44 5.45
N THR A 214 -0.83 1.22 5.36
CA THR A 214 -1.57 -0.02 5.62
C THR A 214 -0.75 -0.94 6.52
N ALA A 215 -1.43 -1.72 7.35
CA ALA A 215 -0.82 -2.71 8.23
C ALA A 215 -1.81 -3.85 8.48
N PHE A 216 -1.31 -5.06 8.74
CA PHE A 216 -2.16 -6.18 9.09
C PHE A 216 -2.38 -6.24 10.60
N GLN A 217 -3.59 -6.64 11.01
CA GLN A 217 -3.91 -6.77 12.44
C GLN A 217 -3.01 -7.78 13.18
N THR A 218 -2.43 -8.74 12.47
CA THR A 218 -1.53 -9.75 13.02
C THR A 218 -0.13 -9.22 13.32
N GLN A 219 0.23 -8.02 12.84
CA GLN A 219 1.53 -7.43 13.10
C GLN A 219 1.63 -6.95 14.54
N CYS A 220 2.75 -7.28 15.18
CA CYS A 220 2.97 -7.08 16.60
C CYS A 220 3.97 -5.94 16.86
N LEU A 221 3.65 -5.09 17.82
CA LEU A 221 4.46 -3.95 18.26
C LEU A 221 4.71 -4.03 19.77
N PRO A 222 5.90 -3.62 20.28
CA PRO A 222 7.04 -3.02 19.57
C PRO A 222 7.90 -4.01 18.77
N THR A 223 8.68 -3.50 17.80
CA THR A 223 9.71 -4.27 17.07
C THR A 223 11.14 -3.90 17.51
N ASP A 224 12.09 -4.81 17.26
CA ASP A 224 13.54 -4.60 17.45
C ASP A 224 14.15 -3.79 16.30
N ALA A 225 15.45 -3.48 16.37
CA ALA A 225 16.16 -2.71 15.34
C ALA A 225 16.23 -3.39 13.96
N ARG A 226 15.78 -4.64 13.84
CA ARG A 226 15.71 -5.40 12.58
C ARG A 226 14.27 -5.55 12.09
N GLY A 227 13.28 -5.06 12.82
CA GLY A 227 11.86 -5.16 12.47
C GLY A 227 11.16 -6.42 13.02
N TYR A 228 11.84 -7.24 13.84
CA TYR A 228 11.19 -8.40 14.46
C TYR A 228 10.42 -7.98 15.71
N PRO A 229 9.22 -8.54 15.99
CA PRO A 229 8.48 -8.22 17.20
C PRO A 229 9.27 -8.63 18.46
N LEU A 230 9.26 -7.78 19.49
CA LEU A 230 9.83 -8.10 20.80
C LEU A 230 9.00 -9.17 21.52
N ALA A 231 9.58 -9.81 22.54
CA ALA A 231 8.86 -10.81 23.35
C ALA A 231 7.61 -10.24 24.06
N SER A 232 7.59 -8.94 24.33
CA SER A 232 6.46 -8.22 24.92
C SER A 232 5.54 -7.58 23.88
N ALA A 233 5.73 -7.87 22.59
CA ALA A 233 4.94 -7.28 21.53
C ALA A 233 3.50 -7.79 21.56
N ARG A 234 2.56 -6.90 21.24
CA ARG A 234 1.14 -7.18 21.17
C ARG A 234 0.64 -6.93 19.75
N PRO A 235 -0.40 -7.66 19.29
CA PRO A 235 -1.03 -7.40 17.99
C PRO A 235 -1.46 -5.93 17.85
N LEU A 236 -1.45 -5.43 16.62
CA LEU A 236 -1.75 -4.03 16.30
C LEU A 236 -3.07 -3.52 16.91
N PRO A 237 -4.19 -4.29 16.91
CA PRO A 237 -5.41 -3.86 17.59
C PRO A 237 -5.21 -3.53 19.08
N GLU A 238 -4.47 -4.38 19.80
CA GLU A 238 -4.20 -4.18 21.23
C GLU A 238 -3.23 -3.03 21.48
N PHE A 239 -2.26 -2.83 20.57
CA PHE A 239 -1.35 -1.70 20.64
C PHE A 239 -2.10 -0.37 20.47
N ILE A 240 -3.05 -0.30 19.53
CA ILE A 240 -3.83 0.92 19.25
C ILE A 240 -4.81 1.23 20.38
N ALA A 241 -5.39 0.19 21.01
CA ALA A 241 -6.32 0.36 22.13
C ALA A 241 -5.65 0.82 23.44
N GLY A 242 -4.32 0.67 23.57
CA GLY A 242 -3.53 0.99 24.77
C GLY A 242 -2.78 2.32 24.71
#